data_AF-A0A378SQ72-F1
#
_entry.id   AF-A0A378SQ72-F1
#
_cell.length_a   1.000
_cell.length_b   1.000
_cell.length_c   1.000
_cell.angle_alpha   90.00
_cell.angle_beta   90.00
_cell.angle_gamma   90.00
#
_symmetry.space_group_name_H-M   'P 1'
#
loop_
_entity.id
_entity.type
_entity.pdbx_description
1 polymer ?
#
loop_
_entity_poly.entity_id
_entity_poly.type
_entity_poly.pdbx_seq_one_letter_code
_entity_poly.pdbx_strand_id
1 'polypeptide(L)'
;MSQTRKRPAGNRPSPNTTNGYSDSSLHRAEDGYTAPTAEDCREAELLAEIRKLGYTVAVRCTACNHPLITGASVARHMGPKCAAKAVGK
;
A
#
# COMPACT_ATOMS: atom_id res chain seq x y z
N MET A 1 27.34 62.20 -8.98
CA MET A 1 27.69 61.33 -7.83
C MET A 1 26.52 60.40 -7.58
N SER A 2 26.51 59.23 -8.22
CA SER A 2 25.37 58.30 -8.22
C SER A 2 25.48 57.37 -7.01
N GLN A 3 24.58 57.51 -6.03
CA GLN A 3 24.54 56.64 -4.86
C GLN A 3 23.76 55.36 -5.18
N THR A 4 24.46 54.25 -5.36
CA THR A 4 23.85 52.92 -5.45
C THR A 4 23.45 52.45 -4.04
N ARG A 5 22.15 52.47 -3.72
CA ARG A 5 21.63 51.92 -2.44
C ARG A 5 21.73 50.38 -2.45
N LYS A 6 22.52 49.81 -1.53
CA LYS A 6 22.49 48.37 -1.22
C LYS A 6 21.13 48.04 -0.57
N ARG A 7 20.33 47.20 -1.22
CA ARG A 7 19.10 46.64 -0.63
C ARG A 7 19.50 45.58 0.42
N PRO A 8 18.81 45.50 1.57
CA PRO A 8 19.10 44.46 2.56
C PRO A 8 18.79 43.08 1.98
N ALA A 9 19.60 42.07 2.36
CA ALA A 9 19.40 40.69 1.95
C ALA A 9 18.05 40.21 2.48
N GLY A 10 17.08 40.06 1.57
CA GLY A 10 15.82 39.39 1.91
C GLY A 10 16.13 37.95 2.29
N ASN A 11 15.55 37.48 3.40
CA ASN A 11 15.47 36.07 3.75
C ASN A 11 14.78 35.32 2.60
N ARG A 12 15.57 34.89 1.62
CA ARG A 12 15.14 33.97 0.58
C ARG A 12 15.36 32.58 1.15
N PRO A 13 14.31 31.78 1.39
CA PRO A 13 14.50 30.40 1.81
C PRO A 13 15.36 29.70 0.76
N SER A 14 16.47 29.12 1.21
CA SER A 14 17.30 28.25 0.39
C SER A 14 16.44 27.06 -0.05
N PRO A 15 16.38 26.70 -1.35
CA PRO A 15 15.50 25.64 -1.85
C PRO A 15 15.98 24.23 -1.47
N ASN A 16 16.95 24.10 -0.56
CA ASN A 16 17.51 22.81 -0.20
C ASN A 16 17.41 22.54 1.31
N THR A 17 16.19 22.63 1.83
CA THR A 17 15.87 22.10 3.15
C THR A 17 15.08 20.82 2.93
N THR A 18 15.78 19.69 2.83
CA THR A 18 15.21 18.34 2.92
C THR A 18 14.75 18.10 4.37
N ASN A 19 13.72 18.82 4.79
CA ASN A 19 13.00 18.56 6.03
C ASN A 19 11.58 18.16 5.63
N GLY A 20 11.35 16.85 5.57
CA GLY A 20 10.13 16.16 6.01
C GLY A 20 8.77 16.83 5.82
N TYR A 21 8.57 17.63 4.77
CA TYR A 21 7.25 18.06 4.37
C TYR A 21 6.70 16.95 3.48
N SER A 22 6.03 15.98 4.11
CA SER A 22 5.15 15.05 3.41
C SER A 22 4.00 15.89 2.85
N ASP A 23 4.25 16.46 1.67
CA ASP A 23 3.25 17.12 0.87
C ASP A 23 2.22 16.06 0.47
N SER A 24 1.14 15.98 1.24
CA SER A 24 -0.02 15.15 0.91
C SER A 24 -0.73 15.62 -0.38
N SER A 25 -0.27 16.71 -1.01
CA SER A 25 -0.82 17.23 -2.27
C SER A 25 -0.33 16.45 -3.51
N LEU A 26 0.69 15.60 -3.38
CA LEU A 26 1.08 14.66 -4.44
C LEU A 26 0.06 13.54 -4.68
N HIS A 27 -0.90 13.36 -3.78
CA HIS A 27 -2.05 12.46 -3.99
C HIS A 27 -3.21 13.25 -4.57
N ARG A 28 -3.06 13.70 -5.82
CA ARG A 28 -4.13 14.36 -6.56
C ARG A 28 -5.27 13.34 -6.75
N ALA A 29 -6.48 13.68 -6.35
CA ALA A 29 -7.66 12.81 -6.33
C ALA A 29 -8.12 12.27 -7.71
N GLU A 30 -7.36 12.48 -8.78
CA GLU A 30 -7.71 12.08 -10.14
C GLU A 30 -7.55 10.57 -10.40
N ASP A 31 -6.88 9.84 -9.50
CA ASP A 31 -6.58 8.40 -9.66
C ASP A 31 -7.48 7.46 -8.83
N GLY A 32 -8.52 7.98 -8.15
CA GLY A 32 -9.37 7.17 -7.27
C GLY A 32 -8.64 6.59 -6.06
N TYR A 33 -7.46 7.10 -5.73
CA TYR A 33 -6.69 6.66 -4.57
C TYR A 33 -7.42 7.00 -3.28
N THR A 34 -7.82 5.95 -2.55
CA THR A 34 -8.33 6.07 -1.18
C THR A 34 -7.20 5.74 -0.23
N ALA A 35 -6.86 6.66 0.67
CA ALA A 35 -5.85 6.42 1.69
C ALA A 35 -6.26 5.22 2.56
N PRO A 36 -5.33 4.31 2.89
CA PRO A 36 -5.61 3.18 3.78
C PRO A 36 -6.16 3.65 5.13
N THR A 37 -7.12 2.91 5.65
CA THR A 37 -7.65 3.15 7.00
C THR A 37 -6.64 2.72 8.07
N ALA A 38 -6.88 3.08 9.33
CA ALA A 38 -6.05 2.63 10.44
C ALA A 38 -6.12 1.10 10.60
N GLU A 39 -7.29 0.52 10.31
CA GLU A 39 -7.55 -0.91 10.30
C GLU A 39 -6.70 -1.62 9.24
N ASP A 40 -6.67 -1.10 8.01
CA ASP A 40 -5.86 -1.66 6.92
C ASP A 40 -4.36 -1.66 7.27
N CYS A 41 -3.88 -0.56 7.88
CA CYS A 41 -2.49 -0.46 8.33
C CYS A 41 -2.16 -1.54 9.38
N ARG A 42 -3.06 -1.75 10.35
CA ARG A 42 -2.89 -2.75 11.40
C ARG A 42 -2.90 -4.17 10.85
N GLU A 43 -3.80 -4.47 9.90
CA GLU A 43 -3.83 -5.77 9.24
C GLU A 43 -2.52 -6.05 8.49
N ALA A 44 -2.00 -5.06 7.77
CA ALA A 44 -0.73 -5.18 7.05
C ALA A 44 0.46 -5.46 7.98
N GLU A 45 0.50 -4.80 9.15
CA GLU A 45 1.53 -5.03 10.18
C GLU A 45 1.44 -6.46 10.74
N LEU A 46 0.23 -6.92 11.09
CA LEU A 46 0.00 -8.28 11.57
C LEU A 46 0.45 -9.33 10.55
N LEU A 47 0.10 -9.15 9.27
CA LEU A 47 0.52 -10.05 8.19
C LEU A 47 2.04 -10.05 8.00
N ALA A 48 2.73 -8.96 8.30
CA ALA A 48 4.19 -8.89 8.26
C ALA A 48 4.82 -9.62 9.43
N GLU A 49 4.27 -9.50 10.63
CA GLU A 49 4.73 -10.22 11.84
C GLU A 49 4.57 -11.74 11.68
N ILE A 50 3.40 -12.19 11.25
CA ILE A 50 3.12 -13.61 10.97
C ILE A 50 4.12 -14.18 9.95
N ARG A 51 4.48 -13.41 8.92
CA ARG A 51 5.50 -13.80 7.93
C ARG A 51 6.90 -13.92 8.54
N LYS A 52 7.28 -13.04 9.47
CA LYS A 52 8.59 -13.13 10.17
C LYS A 52 8.69 -14.41 11.00
N LEU A 53 7.58 -14.87 11.55
CA LEU A 53 7.48 -16.13 12.29
C LEU A 53 7.43 -17.37 11.38
N GLY A 54 7.43 -17.20 10.05
CA GLY A 54 7.37 -18.29 9.09
C GLY A 54 5.95 -18.84 8.85
N TYR A 55 4.93 -18.16 9.35
CA TYR A 55 3.54 -18.55 9.14
C TYR A 55 2.95 -17.91 7.87
N THR A 56 1.93 -18.57 7.32
CA THR A 56 1.11 -18.06 6.23
C THR A 56 -0.36 -18.18 6.58
N VAL A 57 -1.16 -17.20 6.15
CA VAL A 57 -2.61 -17.24 6.30
C VAL A 57 -3.20 -18.03 5.14
N ALA A 58 -4.08 -18.98 5.45
CA ALA A 58 -4.73 -19.81 4.45
C ALA A 58 -6.25 -19.91 4.72
N VAL A 59 -7.03 -19.89 3.63
CA VAL A 59 -8.48 -20.14 3.66
C VAL A 59 -8.76 -21.56 3.18
N ARG A 60 -9.83 -22.20 3.66
CA ARG A 60 -10.20 -23.55 3.21
C ARG A 60 -11.00 -23.50 1.92
N CYS A 61 -10.63 -24.36 0.96
CA CYS A 61 -11.46 -24.62 -0.21
C CYS A 61 -12.80 -25.23 0.21
N THR A 62 -13.92 -24.67 -0.25
CA THR A 62 -15.27 -25.13 0.11
C THR A 62 -15.61 -26.53 -0.38
N ALA A 63 -14.94 -27.00 -1.44
CA ALA A 63 -15.20 -28.31 -2.03
C ALA A 63 -14.29 -29.44 -1.50
N CYS A 64 -13.02 -29.16 -1.24
CA CYS A 64 -12.03 -30.19 -0.88
C CYS A 64 -11.23 -29.91 0.39
N ASN A 65 -11.52 -28.83 1.11
CA ASN A 65 -10.82 -28.39 2.34
C ASN A 65 -9.31 -28.17 2.19
N HIS A 66 -8.78 -28.15 0.97
CA HIS A 66 -7.38 -27.83 0.71
C HIS A 66 -7.09 -26.38 1.14
N PRO A 67 -5.97 -26.10 1.83
CA PRO A 67 -5.58 -24.75 2.18
C PRO A 67 -5.24 -23.93 0.93
N LEU A 68 -5.80 -22.73 0.86
CA LEU A 68 -5.63 -21.77 -0.22
C LEU A 68 -4.86 -20.57 0.31
N ILE A 69 -3.71 -20.32 -0.31
CA ILE A 69 -2.79 -19.24 0.08
C ILE A 69 -2.72 -18.17 -1.02
N THR A 70 -2.93 -18.57 -2.29
CA THR A 70 -2.87 -17.64 -3.42
C THR A 70 -4.13 -16.80 -3.47
N GLY A 71 -3.98 -15.47 -3.62
CA GLY A 71 -5.10 -14.52 -3.60
C GLY A 71 -6.21 -14.87 -4.59
N ALA A 72 -5.86 -15.34 -5.79
CA ALA A 72 -6.84 -15.75 -6.81
C ALA A 72 -7.71 -16.95 -6.41
N SER A 73 -7.18 -17.87 -5.59
CA SER A 73 -7.93 -19.03 -5.07
C SER A 73 -8.71 -18.65 -3.82
N VAL A 74 -8.12 -17.82 -2.95
CA VAL A 74 -8.76 -17.29 -1.75
C VAL A 74 -10.00 -16.48 -2.12
N ALA A 75 -9.92 -15.57 -3.09
CA ALA A 75 -11.05 -14.77 -3.57
C ALA A 75 -12.23 -15.63 -4.05
N ARG A 76 -11.93 -16.78 -4.68
CA ARG A 76 -12.93 -17.73 -5.17
C ARG A 76 -13.37 -18.75 -4.12
N HIS A 77 -12.73 -18.80 -2.96
CA HIS A 77 -12.88 -19.84 -1.94
C HIS A 77 -12.76 -21.27 -2.52
N MET A 78 -12.09 -21.41 -3.66
CA MET A 78 -12.02 -22.65 -4.42
C MET A 78 -10.63 -22.81 -5.04
N GLY A 79 -10.00 -23.96 -4.77
CA GLY A 79 -8.68 -24.27 -5.28
C GLY A 79 -8.67 -24.67 -6.76
N PRO A 80 -7.50 -24.62 -7.43
CA PRO A 80 -7.37 -24.88 -8.86
C PRO A 80 -7.82 -26.29 -9.27
N LYS A 81 -7.60 -27.29 -8.42
CA LYS A 81 -8.06 -28.67 -8.66
C LYS A 81 -9.59 -28.79 -8.71
N CYS A 82 -10.29 -28.10 -7.80
CA CYS A 82 -11.74 -28.11 -7.75
C CYS A 82 -12.35 -27.25 -8.85
N ALA A 83 -11.73 -26.10 -9.14
CA ALA A 83 -12.11 -25.25 -10.26
C ALA A 83 -12.01 -26.01 -11.60
N ALA A 84 -10.92 -26.76 -11.84
CA ALA A 84 -10.77 -27.56 -13.05
C ALA A 84 -11.83 -28.65 -13.20
N LYS A 85 -12.25 -29.29 -12.09
CA LYS A 85 -13.34 -30.29 -12.10
C LYS A 85 -14.72 -29.67 -12.36
N ALA A 86 -14.93 -28.41 -11.98
CA ALA A 86 -16.21 -27.73 -12.16
C ALA A 86 -16.46 -27.32 -13.62
N VAL A 87 -15.40 -27.11 -14.42
CA VAL A 87 -15.51 -26.72 -15.84
C VAL A 87 -15.72 -27.93 -16.76
N GLY A 88 -15.37 -29.14 -16.31
CA GLY A 88 -15.51 -30.38 -17.09
C GLY A 88 -16.90 -31.02 -17.04
N LYS A 89 -17.94 -30.29 -16.62
CA LYS A 89 -19.31 -30.77 -16.43
C LYS A 89 -20.27 -29.85 -17.18
#